data_AF-E8MZJ6-F1
#
_entry.id   AF-E8MZJ6-F1
#
_cell.length_a   1.000
_cell.length_b   1.000
_cell.length_c   1.000
_cell.angle_alpha   90.00
_cell.angle_beta   90.00
_cell.angle_gamma   90.00
#
_symmetry.space_group_name_H-M   'P 1'
#
loop_
_entity.id
_entity.type
_entity.pdbx_description
1 polymer ?
#
loop_
_entity_poly.entity_id
_entity_poly.type
_entity_poly.pdbx_seq_one_letter_code
_entity_poly.pdbx_strand_id
1 'polypeptide(L)'
;MDSTQPLSENSPKSSFSLASLKIAPAFWTIASILSLIVNLILVIVLLVLATQLFTLKRVIQDQVLGGLYRNFILMDQAHIRTTIPVSTEVPARFTLPLETETVVVLTEDTFLQGATVRELTTGGLTIRNAPADIVLPAGTRLPVALNLDVPVDQMIPVNLNVQVDIPLSQTELHQPFVGLQEVVRPYYKMLDDLPDSWGELLCRSAAGSLCDSLFR
;
A
#
# COMPACT_ATOMS: atom_id res chain seq x y z
N MET A 1 -93.71 -55.45 -29.16
CA MET A 1 -93.35 -55.20 -30.57
C MET A 1 -91.87 -55.51 -30.70
N ASP A 2 -91.55 -56.73 -31.12
CA ASP A 2 -91.31 -57.14 -32.52
C ASP A 2 -89.79 -56.99 -32.80
N SER A 3 -88.98 -58.02 -32.52
CA SER A 3 -88.58 -59.12 -33.41
C SER A 3 -87.88 -58.64 -34.69
N THR A 4 -86.65 -59.08 -34.89
CA THR A 4 -86.12 -59.76 -36.12
C THR A 4 -84.60 -59.91 -36.00
N GLN A 5 -84.11 -61.14 -35.79
CA GLN A 5 -82.79 -61.64 -36.24
C GLN A 5 -82.93 -62.12 -37.72
N PRO A 6 -81.92 -62.65 -38.48
CA PRO A 6 -80.52 -63.05 -38.15
C PRO A 6 -79.42 -62.87 -39.26
N LEU A 7 -78.17 -63.27 -38.90
CA LEU A 7 -77.07 -63.95 -39.65
C LEU A 7 -76.29 -63.28 -40.80
N SER A 8 -74.95 -63.25 -40.68
CA SER A 8 -73.94 -63.86 -41.61
C SER A 8 -72.50 -63.46 -41.17
N GLU A 9 -71.70 -64.37 -40.62
CA GLU A 9 -70.59 -65.06 -41.31
C GLU A 9 -69.29 -64.22 -41.43
N ASN A 10 -68.28 -64.50 -40.61
CA ASN A 10 -67.08 -65.28 -40.99
C ASN A 10 -65.94 -65.04 -39.98
N SER A 11 -65.25 -66.13 -39.62
CA SER A 11 -63.98 -66.11 -38.90
C SER A 11 -62.85 -65.74 -39.89
N PRO A 12 -61.66 -65.29 -39.44
CA PRO A 12 -60.75 -66.25 -38.82
C PRO A 12 -60.06 -65.74 -37.56
N LYS A 13 -60.06 -66.63 -36.57
CA LYS A 13 -58.93 -66.97 -35.70
C LYS A 13 -57.62 -66.24 -36.05
N SER A 14 -57.29 -65.25 -35.24
CA SER A 14 -55.91 -64.87 -34.95
C SER A 14 -55.71 -65.10 -33.45
N SER A 15 -55.65 -66.37 -33.06
CA SER A 15 -55.07 -66.77 -31.79
C SER A 15 -53.56 -66.54 -31.87
N PHE A 16 -53.12 -65.30 -31.66
CA PHE A 16 -51.74 -65.05 -31.27
C PHE A 16 -51.59 -65.60 -29.86
N SER A 17 -51.25 -66.88 -29.78
CA SER A 17 -50.75 -67.50 -28.56
C SER A 17 -49.44 -66.81 -28.21
N LEU A 18 -49.53 -65.78 -27.36
CA LEU A 18 -48.42 -65.31 -26.56
C LEU A 18 -48.13 -66.41 -25.54
N ALA A 19 -47.47 -67.47 -26.00
CA ALA A 19 -46.68 -68.33 -25.14
C ALA A 19 -45.70 -67.38 -24.44
N SER A 20 -46.03 -67.01 -23.20
CA SER A 20 -45.23 -66.14 -22.35
C SER A 20 -43.80 -66.63 -22.39
N LEU A 21 -42.93 -65.88 -23.06
CA LEU A 21 -41.51 -66.18 -23.16
C LEU A 21 -40.99 -66.31 -21.72
N LYS A 22 -40.66 -67.53 -21.31
CA LYS A 22 -39.90 -67.84 -20.08
C LYS A 22 -38.51 -67.17 -20.05
N ILE A 23 -38.14 -66.45 -21.10
CA ILE A 23 -36.90 -65.71 -21.30
C ILE A 23 -37.04 -64.23 -20.85
N ALA A 24 -38.28 -63.71 -20.78
CA ALA A 24 -38.55 -62.36 -20.30
C ALA A 24 -38.00 -62.06 -18.89
N PRO A 25 -38.15 -62.95 -17.87
CA PRO A 25 -37.64 -62.66 -16.53
C PRO A 25 -36.10 -62.75 -16.43
N ALA A 26 -35.47 -63.66 -17.19
CA ALA A 26 -34.01 -63.83 -17.17
C ALA A 26 -33.28 -62.67 -17.89
N PHE A 27 -33.81 -62.20 -19.03
CA PHE A 27 -33.26 -61.02 -19.71
C PHE A 27 -33.43 -59.74 -18.87
N TRP A 28 -34.55 -59.59 -18.19
CA TRP A 28 -34.82 -58.43 -17.33
C TRP A 28 -33.89 -58.38 -16.10
N THR A 29 -33.55 -59.53 -15.51
CA THR A 29 -32.59 -59.61 -14.41
C THR A 29 -31.16 -59.29 -14.86
N ILE A 30 -30.74 -59.76 -16.04
CA ILE A 30 -29.43 -59.41 -16.62
C ILE A 30 -29.34 -57.90 -16.92
N ALA A 31 -30.37 -57.33 -17.55
CA ALA A 31 -30.42 -55.90 -17.84
C ALA A 31 -30.43 -55.06 -16.55
N SER A 32 -31.14 -55.51 -15.51
CA SER A 32 -31.17 -54.86 -14.20
C SER A 32 -29.81 -54.90 -13.50
N ILE A 33 -29.14 -56.05 -13.46
CA ILE A 33 -27.80 -56.20 -12.86
C ILE A 33 -26.77 -55.36 -13.63
N LEU A 34 -26.79 -55.40 -14.96
CA LEU A 34 -25.89 -54.59 -15.79
C LEU A 34 -26.11 -53.09 -15.56
N SER A 35 -27.37 -52.63 -15.53
CA SER A 35 -27.72 -51.24 -15.25
C SER A 35 -27.30 -50.81 -13.85
N LEU A 36 -27.48 -51.68 -12.84
CA LEU A 36 -27.06 -51.43 -11.46
C LEU A 36 -25.54 -51.31 -11.37
N ILE A 37 -24.78 -52.17 -12.05
CA ILE A 37 -23.31 -52.10 -12.08
C ILE A 37 -22.85 -50.79 -12.72
N VAL A 38 -23.41 -50.42 -13.88
CA VAL A 38 -23.02 -49.17 -14.57
C VAL A 38 -23.34 -47.95 -13.71
N ASN A 39 -24.52 -47.90 -13.08
CA ASN A 39 -24.88 -46.79 -12.20
C ASN A 39 -24.01 -46.76 -10.93
N LEU A 40 -23.68 -47.93 -10.34
CA LEU A 40 -22.76 -48.02 -9.20
C LEU A 40 -21.38 -47.48 -9.56
N ILE A 41 -20.84 -47.87 -10.72
CA ILE A 41 -19.56 -47.34 -11.21
C ILE A 41 -19.66 -45.83 -11.41
N LEU A 42 -20.74 -45.33 -12.01
CA LEU A 42 -20.95 -43.90 -12.21
C LEU A 42 -20.99 -43.13 -10.88
N VAL A 43 -21.66 -43.66 -9.86
CA VAL A 43 -21.66 -43.09 -8.50
C VAL A 43 -20.25 -43.07 -7.90
N ILE A 44 -19.50 -44.16 -8.02
CA ILE A 44 -18.10 -44.20 -7.53
C ILE A 44 -17.24 -43.15 -8.24
N VAL A 45 -17.37 -43.02 -9.56
CA VAL A 45 -16.65 -42.00 -10.34
C VAL A 45 -17.03 -40.59 -9.87
N LEU A 46 -18.31 -40.31 -9.65
CA LEU A 46 -18.74 -39.02 -9.11
C LEU A 46 -18.16 -38.73 -7.72
N LEU A 47 -18.09 -39.74 -6.84
CA LEU A 47 -17.49 -39.60 -5.51
C LEU A 47 -16.01 -39.24 -5.60
N VAL A 48 -15.26 -39.93 -6.47
CA VAL A 48 -13.83 -39.63 -6.71
C VAL A 48 -13.65 -38.22 -7.29
N LEU A 49 -14.45 -37.83 -8.29
CA LEU A 49 -14.36 -36.49 -8.88
C LEU A 49 -14.67 -35.39 -7.86
N ALA A 50 -15.67 -35.58 -6.99
CA ALA A 50 -15.97 -34.57 -5.98
C ALA A 50 -14.89 -34.48 -4.90
N THR A 51 -14.16 -35.57 -4.55
CA THR A 51 -12.96 -35.43 -3.69
C THR A 51 -11.91 -34.50 -4.32
N GLN A 52 -11.68 -34.62 -5.63
CA GLN A 52 -10.74 -33.78 -6.36
C GLN A 52 -11.22 -32.32 -6.43
N LEU A 53 -12.52 -32.10 -6.65
CA LEU A 53 -13.11 -30.75 -6.62
C LEU A 53 -12.91 -30.06 -5.26
N PHE A 54 -13.08 -30.79 -4.15
CA PHE A 54 -12.81 -30.24 -2.82
C PHE A 54 -11.33 -29.89 -2.62
N THR A 55 -10.40 -30.71 -3.12
CA THR A 55 -8.96 -30.36 -3.06
C THR A 55 -8.64 -29.10 -3.86
N LEU A 56 -9.23 -28.95 -5.05
CA LEU A 56 -9.04 -27.78 -5.89
C LEU A 56 -9.65 -26.52 -5.24
N LYS A 57 -10.85 -26.65 -4.66
CA LYS A 57 -11.53 -25.57 -3.91
C LYS A 57 -10.63 -25.03 -2.80
N ARG A 58 -10.04 -25.91 -1.98
CA ARG A 58 -9.11 -25.51 -0.90
C ARG A 58 -7.88 -24.77 -1.44
N VAL A 59 -7.25 -25.28 -2.49
CA VAL A 59 -6.09 -24.60 -3.10
C VAL A 59 -6.45 -23.22 -3.63
N ILE A 60 -7.58 -23.09 -4.33
CA ILE A 60 -8.04 -21.80 -4.87
C ILE A 60 -8.42 -20.84 -3.74
N GLN A 61 -9.11 -21.32 -2.70
CA GLN A 61 -9.51 -20.53 -1.56
C GLN A 61 -8.30 -20.02 -0.79
N ASP A 62 -7.35 -20.89 -0.44
CA ASP A 62 -6.25 -20.51 0.45
C ASP A 62 -5.14 -19.75 -0.29
N GLN A 63 -4.72 -20.26 -1.44
CA GLN A 63 -3.52 -19.76 -2.12
C GLN A 63 -3.84 -18.64 -3.10
N VAL A 64 -4.94 -18.75 -3.85
CA VAL A 64 -5.25 -17.79 -4.91
C VAL A 64 -6.12 -16.67 -4.38
N LEU A 65 -7.40 -16.93 -4.07
CA LEU A 65 -8.33 -15.89 -3.64
C LEU A 65 -8.00 -15.36 -2.25
N GLY A 66 -7.72 -16.26 -1.30
CA GLY A 66 -7.31 -15.91 0.06
C GLY A 66 -5.96 -15.22 0.06
N GLY A 67 -4.99 -15.74 -0.68
CA GLY A 67 -3.69 -15.10 -0.90
C GLY A 67 -3.84 -13.69 -1.45
N LEU A 68 -4.59 -13.49 -2.53
CA LEU A 68 -4.83 -12.18 -3.13
C LEU A 68 -5.53 -11.23 -2.14
N TYR A 69 -6.65 -11.65 -1.54
CA TYR A 69 -7.42 -10.85 -0.60
C TYR A 69 -6.55 -10.38 0.58
N ARG A 70 -5.76 -11.28 1.16
CA ARG A 70 -4.88 -11.00 2.29
C ARG A 70 -3.72 -10.09 1.91
N ASN A 71 -3.14 -10.27 0.72
CA ASN A 71 -2.10 -9.37 0.21
C ASN A 71 -2.63 -7.95 -0.02
N PHE A 72 -3.86 -7.78 -0.51
CA PHE A 72 -4.44 -6.43 -0.62
C PHE A 72 -4.65 -5.75 0.73
N ILE A 73 -4.99 -6.51 1.78
CA ILE A 73 -5.04 -5.98 3.16
C ILE A 73 -3.65 -5.59 3.66
N LEU A 74 -2.65 -6.44 3.45
CA LEU A 74 -1.27 -6.17 3.88
C LEU A 74 -0.66 -4.97 3.14
N MET A 75 -0.97 -4.82 1.85
CA MET A 75 -0.53 -3.66 1.08
C MET A 75 -1.18 -2.37 1.60
N ASP A 76 -2.48 -2.40 1.95
CA ASP A 76 -3.14 -1.23 2.53
C ASP A 76 -2.53 -0.80 3.88
N GLN A 77 -2.08 -1.77 4.67
CA GLN A 77 -1.44 -1.56 5.98
C GLN A 77 0.07 -1.23 5.89
N ALA A 78 0.67 -1.27 4.70
CA ALA A 78 2.10 -1.05 4.54
C ALA A 78 2.48 0.44 4.67
N HIS A 79 3.78 0.69 4.80
CA HIS A 79 4.33 2.03 5.04
C HIS A 79 5.48 2.33 4.06
N ILE A 80 5.51 3.55 3.52
CA ILE A 80 6.65 4.09 2.77
C ILE A 80 7.58 4.77 3.77
N ARG A 81 8.76 4.17 3.98
CA ARG A 81 9.82 4.74 4.81
C ARG A 81 10.98 5.17 3.93
N THR A 82 11.22 6.46 3.85
CA THR A 82 12.31 7.00 3.02
C THR A 82 12.88 8.28 3.61
N THR A 83 14.07 8.64 3.15
CA THR A 83 14.70 9.93 3.47
C THR A 83 14.59 10.84 2.26
N ILE A 84 13.90 11.95 2.42
CA ILE A 84 13.73 12.95 1.36
C ILE A 84 14.79 14.05 1.58
N PRO A 85 15.72 14.26 0.63
CA PRO A 85 16.63 15.40 0.70
C PRO A 85 15.87 16.68 0.35
N VAL A 86 15.92 17.66 1.24
CA VAL A 86 15.35 18.99 1.06
C VAL A 86 16.52 19.97 1.00
N SER A 87 16.76 20.52 -0.20
CA SER A 87 17.71 21.62 -0.40
C SER A 87 16.92 22.92 -0.42
N THR A 88 17.18 23.79 0.55
CA THR A 88 16.51 25.09 0.66
C THR A 88 17.48 26.17 1.10
N GLU A 89 17.14 27.42 0.84
CA GLU A 89 17.93 28.57 1.27
C GLU A 89 17.17 29.34 2.34
N VAL A 90 17.82 29.62 3.46
CA VAL A 90 17.22 30.33 4.59
C VAL A 90 17.85 31.72 4.72
N PRO A 91 17.06 32.79 4.89
CA PRO A 91 17.59 34.14 5.03
C PRO A 91 18.26 34.31 6.40
N ALA A 92 19.52 34.74 6.40
CA ALA A 92 20.25 35.18 7.57
C ALA A 92 20.30 36.70 7.60
N ARG A 93 19.46 37.28 8.46
CA ARG A 93 19.35 38.74 8.66
C ARG A 93 19.73 39.09 10.09
N PHE A 94 20.91 39.65 10.25
CA PHE A 94 21.39 40.13 11.55
C PHE A 94 22.37 41.29 11.35
N THR A 95 22.50 42.12 12.39
CA THR A 95 23.49 43.19 12.42
C THR A 95 24.69 42.71 13.20
N LEU A 96 25.88 42.83 12.62
CA LEU A 96 27.15 42.54 13.28
C LEU A 96 27.69 43.85 13.87
N PRO A 97 27.71 44.02 15.21
CA PRO A 97 28.38 45.14 15.83
C PRO A 97 29.89 44.95 15.72
N LEU A 98 30.57 45.89 15.08
CA LEU A 98 32.01 45.92 14.93
C LEU A 98 32.57 46.99 15.86
N GLU A 99 33.13 46.55 16.99
CA GLU A 99 33.89 47.39 17.92
C GLU A 99 35.36 46.96 17.87
N THR A 100 36.21 47.77 17.24
CA THR A 100 37.64 47.43 17.09
C THR A 100 38.52 48.67 17.08
N GLU A 101 39.67 48.58 17.74
CA GLU A 101 40.72 49.59 17.64
C GLU A 101 41.55 49.32 16.38
N THR A 102 41.57 50.28 15.46
CA THR A 102 42.30 50.15 14.20
C THR A 102 43.06 51.42 13.88
N VAL A 103 44.07 51.31 13.02
CA VAL A 103 44.83 52.46 12.54
C VAL A 103 44.35 52.81 11.15
N VAL A 104 43.64 53.93 11.03
CA VAL A 104 43.24 54.48 9.73
C VAL A 104 44.36 55.31 9.13
N VAL A 105 44.43 55.36 7.81
CA VAL A 105 45.37 56.18 7.06
C VAL A 105 44.61 57.32 6.41
N LEU A 106 45.02 58.56 6.65
CA LEU A 106 44.38 59.71 6.01
C LEU A 106 44.56 59.64 4.49
N THR A 107 43.46 59.78 3.74
CA THR A 107 43.46 59.78 2.27
C THR A 107 43.79 61.14 1.67
N GLU A 108 43.65 62.21 2.45
CA GLU A 108 43.89 63.59 2.06
C GLU A 108 44.42 64.41 3.25
N ASP A 109 45.01 65.57 2.94
CA ASP A 109 45.49 66.52 3.95
C ASP A 109 44.30 67.01 4.80
N THR A 110 44.32 66.73 6.10
CA THR A 110 43.22 67.03 7.02
C THR A 110 43.58 68.19 7.93
N PHE A 111 42.78 69.26 7.91
CA PHE A 111 42.96 70.43 8.76
C PHE A 111 42.33 70.20 10.15
N LEU A 112 43.14 70.33 11.20
CA LEU A 112 42.70 70.34 12.59
C LEU A 112 42.73 71.77 13.13
N GLN A 113 41.55 72.33 13.36
CA GLN A 113 41.41 73.68 13.91
C GLN A 113 41.53 73.67 15.43
N GLY A 114 42.28 74.62 15.99
CA GLY A 114 42.32 74.85 17.44
C GLY A 114 42.98 73.74 18.25
N ALA A 115 43.90 72.98 17.66
CA ALA A 115 44.68 71.98 18.37
C ALA A 115 45.62 72.64 19.40
N THR A 116 45.77 72.04 20.58
CA THR A 116 46.72 72.55 21.58
C THR A 116 48.04 71.81 21.45
N VAL A 117 49.10 72.52 21.10
CA VAL A 117 50.46 71.97 21.08
C VAL A 117 51.02 72.04 22.49
N ARG A 118 51.19 70.87 23.13
CA ARG A 118 51.64 70.76 24.52
C ARG A 118 53.04 71.33 24.73
N GLU A 119 53.97 71.01 23.83
CA GLU A 119 55.34 71.50 23.88
C GLU A 119 55.93 71.52 22.47
N LEU A 120 56.38 72.70 22.03
CA LEU A 120 57.13 72.89 20.80
C LEU A 120 58.45 73.57 21.15
N THR A 121 59.56 72.88 20.93
CA THR A 121 60.90 73.43 21.15
C THR A 121 61.56 73.66 19.80
N THR A 122 61.81 74.92 19.45
CA THR A 122 62.49 75.29 18.21
C THR A 122 63.35 76.53 18.41
N GLY A 123 64.58 76.53 17.88
CA GLY A 123 65.45 77.72 17.87
C GLY A 123 65.70 78.38 19.25
N GLY A 124 65.76 77.59 20.33
CA GLY A 124 65.94 78.12 21.70
C GLY A 124 64.66 78.66 22.36
N LEU A 125 63.52 78.63 21.66
CA LEU A 125 62.20 78.95 22.20
C LEU A 125 61.45 77.67 22.56
N THR A 126 60.84 77.65 23.74
CA THR A 126 59.93 76.57 24.19
C THR A 126 58.53 77.16 24.34
N ILE A 127 57.63 76.79 23.44
CA ILE A 127 56.23 77.21 23.49
C ILE A 127 55.43 76.06 24.11
N ARG A 128 54.69 76.36 25.18
CA ARG A 128 53.89 75.37 25.93
C ARG A 128 52.41 75.74 25.88
N ASN A 129 51.56 74.73 25.71
CA ASN A 129 50.10 74.85 25.69
C ASN A 129 49.57 75.96 24.76
N ALA A 130 50.13 76.08 23.56
CA ALA A 130 49.71 77.09 22.59
C ALA A 130 48.65 76.54 21.63
N PRO A 131 47.60 77.32 21.32
CA PRO A 131 46.67 76.97 20.24
C PRO A 131 47.38 77.10 18.90
N ALA A 132 47.22 76.10 18.04
CA ALA A 132 47.71 76.09 16.67
C ALA A 132 46.74 75.36 15.76
N ASP A 133 46.68 75.80 14.50
CA ASP A 133 46.00 75.07 13.45
C ASP A 133 47.01 74.12 12.79
N ILE A 134 46.69 72.84 12.74
CA ILE A 134 47.61 71.78 12.29
C ILE A 134 47.04 71.11 11.06
N VAL A 135 47.83 70.97 10.00
CA VAL A 135 47.49 70.13 8.85
C VAL A 135 48.15 68.77 9.06
N LEU A 136 47.33 67.72 9.16
CA LEU A 136 47.82 66.34 9.11
C LEU A 136 47.93 65.93 7.64
N PRO A 137 49.14 65.63 7.13
CA PRO A 137 49.31 65.27 5.73
C PRO A 137 48.64 63.93 5.41
N ALA A 138 48.23 63.75 4.15
CA ALA A 138 47.80 62.47 3.62
C ALA A 138 48.85 61.39 3.93
N GLY A 139 48.40 60.17 4.25
CA GLY A 139 49.26 59.08 4.70
C GLY A 139 49.55 59.06 6.20
N THR A 140 49.13 60.08 6.98
CA THR A 140 49.23 60.03 8.45
C THR A 140 48.40 58.88 9.00
N ARG A 141 49.00 58.10 9.91
CA ARG A 141 48.40 56.94 10.56
C ARG A 141 47.75 57.38 11.87
N LEU A 142 46.44 57.25 12.00
CA LEU A 142 45.69 57.61 13.20
C LEU A 142 45.05 56.37 13.85
N PRO A 143 45.40 56.05 15.10
CA PRO A 143 44.66 55.05 15.86
C PRO A 143 43.27 55.60 16.20
N VAL A 144 42.24 54.82 15.91
CA VAL A 144 40.85 55.15 16.17
C VAL A 144 40.13 53.94 16.77
N ALA A 145 39.12 54.20 17.61
CA ALA A 145 38.15 53.20 18.02
C ALA A 145 36.98 53.23 17.04
N LEU A 146 36.85 52.19 16.23
CA LEU A 146 35.76 52.04 15.28
C LEU A 146 34.58 51.36 15.98
N ASN A 147 33.40 51.98 15.93
CA ASN A 147 32.13 51.39 16.33
C ASN A 147 31.16 51.50 15.13
N LEU A 148 30.87 50.36 14.50
CA LEU A 148 30.05 50.30 13.29
C LEU A 148 29.10 49.11 13.33
N ASP A 149 27.83 49.35 13.04
CA ASP A 149 26.82 48.32 12.85
C ASP A 149 26.77 47.89 11.38
N VAL A 150 27.23 46.68 11.09
CA VAL A 150 27.24 46.14 9.72
C VAL A 150 26.05 45.21 9.51
N PRO A 151 25.07 45.56 8.65
CA PRO A 151 23.95 44.68 8.36
C PRO A 151 24.40 43.53 7.44
N VAL A 152 24.02 42.30 7.81
CA VAL A 152 24.18 41.11 6.98
C VAL A 152 22.79 40.67 6.53
N ASP A 153 22.59 40.58 5.21
CA ASP A 153 21.42 39.96 4.57
C ASP A 153 21.92 38.99 3.50
N GLN A 154 22.00 37.71 3.87
CA GLN A 154 22.51 36.66 2.98
C GLN A 154 21.63 35.42 3.04
N MET A 155 21.48 34.74 1.91
CA MET A 155 20.79 33.45 1.82
C MET A 155 21.79 32.33 2.08
N ILE A 156 21.54 31.51 3.11
CA ILE A 156 22.41 30.38 3.46
C ILE A 156 21.79 29.08 2.93
N PRO A 157 22.49 28.32 2.09
CA PRO A 157 22.00 27.03 1.61
C PRO A 157 22.05 25.99 2.73
N VAL A 158 20.95 25.27 2.90
CA VAL A 158 20.81 24.21 3.90
C VAL A 158 20.31 22.94 3.20
N ASN A 159 21.00 21.83 3.47
CA ASN A 159 20.61 20.50 3.01
C ASN A 159 20.10 19.69 4.21
N LEU A 160 18.81 19.39 4.21
CA LEU A 160 18.13 18.66 5.28
C LEU A 160 17.70 17.29 4.76
N ASN A 161 18.04 16.23 5.48
CA ASN A 161 17.57 14.88 5.20
C ASN A 161 16.40 14.56 6.12
N VAL A 162 15.18 14.66 5.58
CA VAL A 162 13.96 14.44 6.36
C VAL A 162 13.52 12.99 6.21
N GLN A 163 13.48 12.26 7.33
CA GLN A 163 12.92 10.91 7.37
C GLN A 163 11.40 11.00 7.42
N VAL A 164 10.73 10.34 6.46
CA VAL A 164 9.28 10.27 6.40
C VAL A 164 8.82 8.83 6.54
N ASP A 165 7.71 8.63 7.25
CA ASP A 165 6.97 7.37 7.35
C ASP A 165 5.53 7.66 6.93
N ILE A 166 5.15 7.18 5.73
CA ILE A 166 3.85 7.47 5.11
C ILE A 166 3.05 6.16 5.05
N PRO A 167 1.98 5.99 5.85
CA PRO A 167 1.09 4.83 5.78
C PRO A 167 0.35 4.81 4.44
N LEU A 168 0.33 3.67 3.73
CA LEU A 168 -0.33 3.57 2.43
C LEU A 168 -1.84 3.82 2.50
N SER A 169 -2.47 3.48 3.63
CA SER A 169 -3.88 3.78 3.91
C SER A 169 -4.22 5.28 3.93
N GLN A 170 -3.22 6.17 4.04
CA GLN A 170 -3.38 7.64 4.01
C GLN A 170 -2.99 8.24 2.67
N THR A 171 -2.64 7.41 1.69
CA THR A 171 -2.26 7.84 0.34
C THR A 171 -3.39 7.59 -0.65
N GLU A 172 -3.23 8.08 -1.87
CA GLU A 172 -4.14 7.79 -2.99
C GLU A 172 -4.18 6.29 -3.37
N LEU A 173 -3.19 5.49 -2.92
CA LEU A 173 -3.16 4.04 -3.17
C LEU A 173 -4.14 3.25 -2.30
N HIS A 174 -4.65 3.83 -1.22
CA HIS A 174 -5.66 3.20 -0.36
C HIS A 174 -6.90 2.77 -1.15
N GLN A 175 -7.45 3.69 -1.96
CA GLN A 175 -8.67 3.47 -2.72
C GLN A 175 -8.55 2.28 -3.70
N PRO A 176 -7.50 2.20 -4.55
CA PRO A 176 -7.23 1.01 -5.36
C PRO A 176 -7.11 -0.30 -4.55
N PHE A 177 -6.42 -0.30 -3.41
CA PHE A 177 -6.25 -1.52 -2.61
C PHE A 177 -7.56 -1.98 -1.98
N VAL A 178 -8.35 -1.07 -1.41
CA VAL A 178 -9.69 -1.39 -0.90
C VAL A 178 -10.60 -1.84 -2.02
N GLY A 179 -10.56 -1.19 -3.18
CA GLY A 179 -11.32 -1.60 -4.36
C GLY A 179 -10.99 -3.04 -4.79
N LEU A 180 -9.70 -3.39 -4.84
CA LEU A 180 -9.26 -4.76 -5.14
C LEU A 180 -9.73 -5.77 -4.09
N GLN A 181 -9.72 -5.39 -2.80
CA GLN A 181 -10.30 -6.22 -1.74
C GLN A 181 -11.79 -6.44 -1.95
N GLU A 182 -12.54 -5.38 -2.29
CA GLU A 182 -13.99 -5.43 -2.47
C GLU A 182 -14.40 -6.26 -3.68
N VAL A 183 -13.63 -6.22 -4.78
CA VAL A 183 -13.86 -7.05 -5.95
C VAL A 183 -13.66 -8.54 -5.63
N VAL A 184 -12.65 -8.89 -4.82
CA VAL A 184 -12.32 -10.29 -4.50
C VAL A 184 -13.19 -10.85 -3.37
N ARG A 185 -13.58 -9.99 -2.41
CA ARG A 185 -14.35 -10.36 -1.20
C ARG A 185 -15.59 -11.23 -1.46
N PRO A 186 -16.50 -10.93 -2.41
CA PRO A 186 -17.70 -11.74 -2.61
C PRO A 186 -17.35 -13.16 -3.09
N TYR A 187 -16.36 -13.30 -3.97
CA TYR A 187 -15.91 -14.62 -4.46
C TYR A 187 -15.20 -15.40 -3.37
N TYR A 188 -14.38 -14.75 -2.55
CA TYR A 188 -13.75 -15.38 -1.40
C TYR A 188 -14.80 -15.90 -0.40
N LYS A 189 -15.78 -15.08 -0.03
CA LYS A 189 -16.87 -15.50 0.88
C LYS A 189 -17.72 -16.62 0.31
N MET A 190 -18.10 -16.53 -0.97
CA MET A 190 -18.89 -17.58 -1.61
C MET A 190 -18.13 -18.90 -1.64
N LEU A 191 -16.81 -18.85 -1.85
CA LEU A 191 -15.97 -20.04 -1.82
C LEU A 191 -15.81 -20.58 -0.38
N ASP A 192 -15.67 -19.70 0.60
CA ASP A 192 -15.55 -20.05 2.02
C ASP A 192 -16.82 -20.77 2.56
N ASP A 193 -18.01 -20.36 2.12
CA ASP A 193 -19.29 -20.96 2.54
C ASP A 193 -19.54 -22.39 2.02
N LEU A 194 -18.76 -22.84 1.03
CA LEU A 194 -18.83 -24.18 0.44
C LEU A 194 -18.06 -25.20 1.29
N PRO A 195 -18.55 -26.45 1.43
CA PRO A 195 -17.89 -27.46 2.24
C PRO A 195 -16.56 -27.91 1.64
N ASP A 196 -15.57 -28.18 2.50
CA ASP A 196 -14.21 -28.59 2.14
C ASP A 196 -14.03 -30.11 2.02
N SER A 197 -15.04 -30.89 2.41
CA SER A 197 -14.97 -32.34 2.40
C SER A 197 -16.36 -32.98 2.40
N TRP A 198 -16.38 -34.27 2.08
CA TRP A 198 -17.56 -35.11 2.27
C TRP A 198 -18.03 -35.16 3.72
N GLY A 199 -17.08 -35.13 4.67
CA GLY A 199 -17.38 -35.04 6.09
C GLY A 199 -18.20 -33.78 6.37
N GLU A 200 -17.72 -32.62 5.97
CA GLU A 200 -18.44 -31.36 6.21
C GLU A 200 -19.80 -31.30 5.49
N LEU A 201 -19.87 -31.74 4.23
CA LEU A 201 -21.12 -31.76 3.45
C LEU A 201 -22.19 -32.64 4.12
N LEU A 202 -21.83 -33.86 4.51
CA LEU A 202 -22.77 -34.83 5.08
C LEU A 202 -23.07 -34.50 6.56
N CYS A 203 -22.05 -34.10 7.32
CA CYS A 203 -22.14 -33.83 8.75
C CYS A 203 -22.73 -32.45 9.09
N ARG A 204 -22.83 -31.51 8.14
CA ARG A 204 -23.65 -30.30 8.31
C ARG A 204 -25.14 -30.63 8.50
N SER A 205 -25.58 -31.83 8.10
CA SER A 205 -26.97 -32.29 8.20
C SER A 205 -27.21 -33.45 9.18
N ALA A 206 -26.17 -34.21 9.55
CA ALA A 206 -26.28 -35.43 10.36
C ALA A 206 -25.78 -35.21 11.79
N ALA A 207 -26.58 -35.61 12.77
CA ALA A 207 -26.33 -35.42 14.20
C ALA A 207 -25.04 -36.11 14.71
N GLY A 208 -23.97 -35.33 14.85
CA GLY A 208 -22.99 -35.30 15.96
C GLY A 208 -22.13 -36.51 16.31
N SER A 209 -22.63 -37.75 16.29
CA SER A 209 -21.90 -38.91 16.86
C SER A 209 -21.45 -39.95 15.82
N LEU A 210 -22.24 -40.20 14.78
CA LEU A 210 -21.86 -41.14 13.70
C LEU A 210 -20.78 -40.56 12.79
N CYS A 211 -20.85 -39.25 12.56
CA CYS A 211 -19.95 -38.53 11.67
C CYS A 211 -18.48 -38.56 12.09
N ASP A 212 -18.22 -38.43 13.39
CA ASP A 212 -16.86 -38.42 13.95
C ASP A 212 -16.20 -39.82 13.92
N SER A 213 -16.99 -40.89 13.75
CA SER A 213 -16.46 -42.26 13.64
C SER A 213 -16.19 -42.72 12.21
N LEU A 214 -16.90 -42.15 11.23
CA LEU A 214 -16.93 -42.62 9.84
C LEU A 214 -15.95 -41.84 8.95
N PHE A 215 -15.61 -40.60 9.34
CA PHE A 215 -14.80 -39.68 8.54
C PHE A 215 -13.55 -39.14 9.26
N ARG A 216 -13.14 -39.77 10.37
CA ARG A 216 -11.90 -39.46 11.10
C ARG A 216 -10.67 -40.09 10.44
#